data_AF-N9WIZ7-F1
#
_entry.id   AF-N9WIZ7-F1
#
_cell.length_a   1.000
_cell.length_b   1.000
_cell.length_c   1.000
_cell.angle_alpha   90.00
_cell.angle_beta   90.00
_cell.angle_gamma   90.00
#
_symmetry.space_group_name_H-M   'P 1'
#
loop_
_entity.id
_entity.type
_entity.pdbx_description
1 polymer ?
#
loop_
_entity_poly.entity_id
_entity_poly.type
_entity_poly.pdbx_seq_one_letter_code
_entity_poly.pdbx_strand_id
1 'polypeptide(L)'
;MRKKLKSIVMIFASILLCGSNMLSTVTIKANVTKLEDTGYWHSGQAHNPDNPAQTAWFDHQKIEKIHVEQGVGVCSEPWEVINGWSGYSTSYSDKEHIAKIWYYAYVNTNQSKWNYAVGQLMVWEYLGYKPTDHNIPNYEKRKAEVNTMIKNMKKRPSFNGETVTLNAGESITLTDTNNVLQDFKGKESIPKGLSVKRSGNKLTITASSKANDNSTYSLDKIKPEMIGQSIVHRKPGGQDIIKPMLLDPGTFKLKIQVNKYGALKITKQDEDGNMVPNTSFKVSKNADMSSPIGTYKTGSDGTVTVNDLAPSTYYVQESAVPNHLILDKTIHKVSVS
;
A
#
# COMPACT_ATOMS: atom_id res chain seq x y z
N MET A 1 33.73 64.24 -27.89
CA MET A 1 32.79 65.30 -27.46
C MET A 1 31.38 64.73 -27.35
N ARG A 2 30.81 64.83 -26.14
CA ARG A 2 29.39 64.80 -25.72
C ARG A 2 28.29 64.40 -26.73
N LYS A 3 27.53 63.36 -26.31
CA LYS A 3 26.06 63.22 -26.29
C LYS A 3 25.27 63.45 -27.60
N LYS A 4 24.48 62.44 -27.98
CA LYS A 4 23.01 62.50 -27.75
C LYS A 4 22.37 61.11 -27.77
N LEU A 5 21.75 60.83 -26.64
CA LEU A 5 20.86 59.74 -26.28
C LEU A 5 19.54 59.88 -27.08
N LYS A 6 19.03 58.78 -27.65
CA LYS A 6 17.59 58.63 -27.92
C LYS A 6 17.15 57.22 -27.53
N SER A 7 16.24 57.19 -26.56
CA SER A 7 15.56 56.04 -25.99
C SER A 7 15.06 55.05 -27.04
N ILE A 8 15.36 53.77 -26.82
CA ILE A 8 14.50 52.68 -27.29
C ILE A 8 13.92 52.04 -26.04
N VAL A 9 12.64 52.29 -25.84
CA VAL A 9 11.81 51.71 -24.79
C VAL A 9 11.70 50.20 -25.05
N MET A 10 12.11 49.39 -24.07
CA MET A 10 11.81 47.96 -24.04
C MET A 10 10.30 47.77 -23.94
N ILE A 11 9.68 47.18 -24.97
CA ILE A 11 8.37 46.57 -24.86
C ILE A 11 8.61 45.09 -24.53
N PHE A 12 8.62 44.77 -23.24
CA PHE A 12 8.37 43.40 -22.78
C PHE A 12 6.90 43.10 -23.06
N ALA A 13 6.61 42.46 -24.19
CA ALA A 13 5.33 41.81 -24.41
C ALA A 13 5.27 40.58 -23.50
N SER A 14 4.76 40.78 -22.29
CA SER A 14 4.35 39.73 -21.38
C SER A 14 3.25 38.91 -22.07
N ILE A 15 3.64 37.82 -22.73
CA ILE A 15 2.71 36.74 -23.07
C ILE A 15 2.36 36.08 -21.74
N LEU A 16 1.39 36.67 -21.03
CA LEU A 16 0.56 35.94 -20.09
C LEU A 16 -0.21 34.92 -20.94
N LEU A 17 0.41 33.76 -21.16
CA LEU A 17 -0.34 32.54 -21.41
C LEU A 17 -1.13 32.29 -20.13
N CYS A 18 -2.34 32.84 -20.08
CA CYS A 18 -3.42 32.26 -19.29
C CYS A 18 -3.54 30.81 -19.75
N GLY A 19 -2.80 29.92 -19.09
CA GLY A 19 -3.15 28.52 -19.00
C GLY A 19 -4.49 28.48 -18.29
N SER A 20 -5.57 28.71 -19.03
CA SER A 20 -6.88 28.23 -18.64
C SER A 20 -6.68 26.74 -18.45
N ASN A 21 -6.63 26.30 -17.18
CA ASN A 21 -6.92 24.93 -16.83
C ASN A 21 -8.25 24.64 -17.51
N MET A 22 -8.21 24.06 -18.72
CA MET A 22 -9.38 23.48 -19.32
C MET A 22 -9.73 22.34 -18.37
N LEU A 23 -10.64 22.63 -17.44
CA LEU A 23 -11.36 21.62 -16.69
C LEU A 23 -12.03 20.77 -17.76
N SER A 24 -11.42 19.64 -18.09
CA SER A 24 -12.03 18.61 -18.90
C SER A 24 -13.20 18.07 -18.08
N THR A 25 -14.37 18.68 -18.28
CA THR A 25 -15.61 18.23 -17.66
C THR A 25 -16.03 16.93 -18.33
N VAL A 26 -15.73 15.80 -17.68
CA VAL A 26 -16.35 14.54 -18.05
C VAL A 26 -17.80 14.59 -17.58
N THR A 27 -18.74 14.58 -18.52
CA THR A 27 -20.16 14.44 -18.20
C THR A 27 -20.42 13.00 -17.83
N ILE A 28 -20.61 12.75 -16.55
CA ILE A 28 -21.00 11.45 -16.01
C ILE A 28 -22.52 11.32 -16.18
N LYS A 29 -23.03 10.42 -17.03
CA LYS A 29 -24.49 10.17 -17.04
C LYS A 29 -24.85 9.18 -15.94
N ALA A 30 -26.06 9.32 -15.42
CA ALA A 30 -26.47 8.61 -14.22
C ALA A 30 -27.34 7.37 -14.52
N ASN A 31 -27.24 6.77 -15.70
CA ASN A 31 -28.21 5.75 -16.13
C ASN A 31 -28.00 4.38 -15.49
N VAL A 32 -29.10 3.66 -15.25
CA VAL A 32 -29.08 2.21 -15.04
C VAL A 32 -28.85 1.56 -16.40
N THR A 33 -27.85 0.70 -16.49
CA THR A 33 -27.41 0.08 -17.74
C THR A 33 -27.85 -1.37 -17.86
N LYS A 34 -28.02 -2.07 -16.73
CA LYS A 34 -28.45 -3.47 -16.68
C LYS A 34 -29.01 -3.82 -15.30
N LEU A 35 -30.07 -4.61 -15.28
CA LEU A 35 -30.50 -5.39 -14.11
C LEU A 35 -30.23 -6.86 -14.39
N GLU A 36 -29.58 -7.53 -13.46
CA GLU A 36 -29.26 -8.95 -13.56
C GLU A 36 -29.89 -9.73 -12.41
N ASP A 37 -30.77 -10.68 -12.74
CA ASP A 37 -31.38 -11.57 -11.76
C ASP A 37 -30.30 -12.40 -11.04
N THR A 38 -30.24 -12.26 -9.72
CA THR A 38 -29.29 -13.01 -8.87
C THR A 38 -29.77 -14.42 -8.55
N GLY A 39 -31.05 -14.72 -8.76
CA GLY A 39 -31.72 -15.94 -8.31
C GLY A 39 -32.14 -15.92 -6.83
N TYR A 40 -31.91 -14.81 -6.12
CA TYR A 40 -32.29 -14.63 -4.73
C TYR A 40 -33.47 -13.66 -4.59
N TRP A 41 -34.27 -13.86 -3.54
CA TRP A 41 -35.44 -13.04 -3.23
C TRP A 41 -35.50 -12.71 -1.74
N HIS A 42 -36.30 -11.68 -1.42
CA HIS A 42 -36.59 -11.25 -0.06
C HIS A 42 -38.07 -10.91 0.12
N SER A 43 -38.55 -11.04 1.35
CA SER A 43 -39.83 -10.52 1.83
C SER A 43 -39.58 -9.68 3.08
N GLY A 44 -40.43 -8.69 3.33
CA GLY A 44 -40.29 -7.83 4.51
C GLY A 44 -40.84 -6.43 4.29
N GLN A 45 -40.45 -5.51 5.16
CA GLN A 45 -40.99 -4.15 5.16
C GLN A 45 -39.90 -3.09 5.29
N ALA A 46 -40.11 -1.98 4.59
CA ALA A 46 -39.30 -0.78 4.68
C ALA A 46 -40.19 0.41 5.01
N HIS A 47 -39.76 1.24 5.96
CA HIS A 47 -40.44 2.49 6.27
C HIS A 47 -39.86 3.60 5.39
N ASN A 48 -40.71 4.43 4.79
CA ASN A 48 -40.25 5.61 4.09
C ASN A 48 -39.91 6.72 5.11
N PRO A 49 -38.64 7.11 5.28
CA PRO A 49 -38.27 8.15 6.25
C PRO A 49 -38.84 9.53 5.89
N ASP A 50 -39.13 9.79 4.63
CA ASP A 50 -39.70 11.05 4.15
C ASP A 50 -41.22 11.08 4.29
N ASN A 51 -41.86 9.93 4.48
CA ASN A 51 -43.29 9.80 4.74
C ASN A 51 -43.58 8.68 5.75
N PRO A 52 -43.56 8.99 7.06
CA PRO A 52 -43.71 7.97 8.10
C PRO A 52 -45.06 7.24 8.11
N ALA A 53 -46.07 7.74 7.40
CA ALA A 53 -47.35 7.03 7.25
C ALA A 53 -47.28 5.89 6.21
N GLN A 54 -46.20 5.82 5.42
CA GLN A 54 -46.05 4.89 4.31
C GLN A 54 -45.01 3.80 4.65
N THR A 55 -45.50 2.57 4.76
CA THR A 55 -44.67 1.37 4.84
C THR A 55 -44.81 0.59 3.55
N ALA A 56 -43.68 0.33 2.88
CA ALA A 56 -43.62 -0.58 1.75
C ALA A 56 -43.51 -2.02 2.23
N TRP A 57 -44.30 -2.92 1.64
CA TRP A 57 -44.31 -4.34 1.92
C TRP A 57 -43.88 -5.10 0.67
N PHE A 58 -42.92 -6.01 0.84
CA PHE A 58 -42.37 -6.81 -0.24
C PHE A 58 -42.66 -8.28 0.04
N ASP A 59 -43.14 -8.98 -0.99
CA ASP A 59 -43.40 -10.41 -0.96
C ASP A 59 -42.65 -11.07 -2.12
N HIS A 60 -41.64 -11.89 -1.79
CA HIS A 60 -40.80 -12.63 -2.72
C HIS A 60 -40.19 -11.76 -3.84
N GLN A 61 -39.84 -10.52 -3.50
CA GLN A 61 -39.22 -9.57 -4.42
C GLN A 61 -37.81 -10.04 -4.77
N LYS A 62 -37.44 -9.99 -6.05
CA LYS A 62 -36.11 -10.38 -6.51
C LYS A 62 -35.05 -9.40 -6.03
N ILE A 63 -33.90 -9.93 -5.64
CA ILE A 63 -32.69 -9.14 -5.46
C ILE A 63 -31.97 -9.09 -6.80
N GLU A 64 -32.02 -7.93 -7.45
CA GLU A 64 -31.39 -7.74 -8.75
C GLU A 64 -30.05 -7.03 -8.63
N LYS A 65 -29.08 -7.48 -9.42
CA LYS A 65 -27.78 -6.84 -9.53
C LYS A 65 -27.87 -5.62 -10.44
N ILE A 66 -27.62 -4.45 -9.85
CA ILE A 66 -27.78 -3.16 -10.50
C ILE A 66 -26.45 -2.74 -11.11
N HIS A 67 -26.47 -2.47 -12.41
CA HIS A 67 -25.36 -1.85 -13.11
C HIS A 67 -25.71 -0.41 -13.47
N VAL A 68 -24.79 0.50 -13.16
CA VAL A 68 -24.79 1.90 -13.59
C VAL A 68 -23.57 2.15 -14.48
N GLU A 69 -23.49 3.29 -15.16
CA GLU A 69 -22.37 3.61 -16.07
C GLU A 69 -20.99 3.52 -15.39
N GLN A 70 -20.94 3.75 -14.09
CA GLN A 70 -19.75 3.79 -13.26
C GLN A 70 -19.41 2.41 -12.68
N GLY A 71 -20.24 1.38 -12.87
CA GLY A 71 -20.01 0.02 -12.38
C GLY A 71 -21.20 -0.59 -11.66
N VAL A 72 -20.94 -1.46 -10.70
CA VAL A 72 -21.99 -2.12 -9.91
C VAL A 72 -22.47 -1.17 -8.81
N GLY A 73 -23.78 -0.90 -8.81
CA GLY A 73 -24.46 -0.09 -7.81
C GLY A 73 -25.16 -0.95 -6.76
N VAL A 74 -25.65 -0.28 -5.72
CA VAL A 74 -26.42 -0.86 -4.61
C VAL A 74 -27.66 -0.01 -4.42
N CYS A 75 -28.83 -0.65 -4.28
CA CYS A 75 -30.03 0.05 -3.87
C CYS A 75 -29.82 0.67 -2.47
N SER A 76 -30.18 1.94 -2.33
CA SER A 76 -30.09 2.67 -1.06
C SER A 76 -31.42 3.20 -0.51
N GLU A 77 -32.52 2.75 -1.09
CA GLU A 77 -33.90 3.04 -0.68
C GLU A 77 -34.72 1.74 -0.71
N PRO A 78 -34.68 0.94 0.37
CA PRO A 78 -35.41 -0.32 0.42
C PRO A 78 -36.93 -0.18 0.35
N TRP A 79 -37.50 1.03 0.36
CA TRP A 79 -38.95 1.29 0.25
C TRP A 79 -39.42 1.64 -1.17
N GLU A 80 -38.50 1.85 -2.11
CA GLU A 80 -38.81 2.16 -3.51
C GLU A 80 -38.31 1.05 -4.43
N VAL A 81 -38.91 0.93 -5.62
CA VAL A 81 -38.42 0.06 -6.71
C VAL A 81 -37.77 0.89 -7.81
N ILE A 82 -36.91 0.25 -8.62
CA ILE A 82 -36.32 0.93 -9.78
C ILE A 82 -37.43 1.25 -10.78
N ASN A 83 -37.66 2.53 -10.99
CA ASN A 83 -38.67 3.02 -11.91
C ASN A 83 -38.02 3.56 -13.19
N GLY A 84 -37.62 2.67 -14.10
CA GLY A 84 -37.07 3.03 -15.42
C GLY A 84 -35.55 3.28 -15.49
N TRP A 85 -35.00 3.28 -16.70
CA TRP A 85 -33.55 3.17 -16.97
C TRP A 85 -32.75 4.49 -16.96
N SER A 86 -33.41 5.62 -17.16
CA SER A 86 -32.79 6.96 -17.32
C SER A 86 -33.44 8.01 -16.41
N GLY A 87 -32.95 9.25 -16.44
CA GLY A 87 -33.52 10.37 -15.67
C GLY A 87 -32.98 10.49 -14.24
N TYR A 88 -31.89 9.79 -13.94
CA TYR A 88 -31.15 9.95 -12.70
C TYR A 88 -30.28 11.21 -12.76
N SER A 89 -30.03 11.80 -11.59
CA SER A 89 -29.01 12.82 -11.35
C SER A 89 -27.94 12.25 -10.42
N THR A 90 -26.69 12.73 -10.50
CA THR A 90 -25.62 12.24 -9.61
C THR A 90 -25.23 13.27 -8.57
N SER A 91 -24.94 12.82 -7.36
CA SER A 91 -24.25 13.61 -6.34
C SER A 91 -23.26 12.76 -5.56
N TYR A 92 -22.40 13.42 -4.79
CA TYR A 92 -21.58 12.73 -3.81
C TYR A 92 -22.41 12.25 -2.61
N SER A 93 -21.90 11.20 -1.97
CA SER A 93 -22.47 10.57 -0.79
C SER A 93 -21.41 10.40 0.30
N ASP A 94 -21.79 10.61 1.55
CA ASP A 94 -20.98 10.41 2.75
C ASP A 94 -21.30 9.09 3.47
N LYS A 95 -22.14 8.21 2.88
CA LYS A 95 -22.58 6.94 3.46
C LYS A 95 -21.46 5.88 3.49
N GLU A 96 -20.38 6.17 4.20
CA GLU A 96 -19.17 5.33 4.29
C GLU A 96 -19.48 3.92 4.84
N HIS A 97 -20.47 3.80 5.73
CA HIS A 97 -20.85 2.49 6.28
C HIS A 97 -21.42 1.54 5.21
N ILE A 98 -22.17 2.05 4.24
CA ILE A 98 -22.63 1.26 3.08
C ILE A 98 -21.41 0.77 2.28
N ALA A 99 -20.42 1.62 2.05
CA ALA A 99 -19.20 1.23 1.35
C ALA A 99 -18.41 0.15 2.10
N LYS A 100 -18.40 0.18 3.45
CA LYS A 100 -17.77 -0.85 4.29
C LYS A 100 -18.48 -2.20 4.18
N ILE A 101 -19.82 -2.22 4.28
CA ILE A 101 -20.64 -3.42 4.05
C ILE A 101 -20.37 -3.95 2.65
N TRP A 102 -20.47 -3.10 1.64
CA TRP A 102 -20.30 -3.46 0.25
C TRP A 102 -18.93 -4.06 -0.06
N TYR A 103 -17.88 -3.47 0.50
CA TYR A 103 -16.53 -3.98 0.33
C TYR A 103 -16.39 -5.42 0.83
N TYR A 104 -16.81 -5.69 2.06
CA TYR A 104 -16.59 -6.99 2.70
C TYR A 104 -17.60 -8.06 2.30
N ALA A 105 -18.84 -7.68 1.99
CA ALA A 105 -19.86 -8.61 1.51
C ALA A 105 -19.65 -8.98 0.04
N TYR A 106 -19.19 -8.05 -0.80
CA TYR A 106 -19.14 -8.23 -2.25
C TYR A 106 -17.74 -8.06 -2.84
N VAL A 107 -17.13 -6.88 -2.76
CA VAL A 107 -15.96 -6.55 -3.60
C VAL A 107 -14.69 -7.31 -3.19
N ASN A 108 -14.53 -7.60 -1.90
CA ASN A 108 -13.44 -8.39 -1.33
C ASN A 108 -13.69 -9.92 -1.42
N THR A 109 -14.52 -10.36 -2.36
CA THR A 109 -14.87 -11.76 -2.58
C THR A 109 -14.66 -12.15 -4.05
N ASN A 110 -15.17 -13.30 -4.48
CA ASN A 110 -15.26 -13.67 -5.90
C ASN A 110 -16.42 -12.97 -6.65
N GLN A 111 -17.15 -12.07 -5.98
CA GLN A 111 -18.20 -11.23 -6.58
C GLN A 111 -19.36 -12.03 -7.23
N SER A 112 -19.65 -13.22 -6.70
CA SER A 112 -20.79 -14.04 -7.13
C SER A 112 -22.14 -13.36 -6.90
N LYS A 113 -23.20 -13.89 -7.55
CA LYS A 113 -24.59 -13.49 -7.31
C LYS A 113 -25.00 -13.60 -5.84
N TRP A 114 -24.51 -14.63 -5.15
CA TRP A 114 -24.74 -14.81 -3.72
C TRP A 114 -24.10 -13.70 -2.88
N ASN A 115 -22.85 -13.33 -3.16
CA ASN A 115 -22.16 -12.24 -2.45
C ASN A 115 -22.85 -10.89 -2.70
N TYR A 116 -23.38 -10.68 -3.91
CA TYR A 116 -24.18 -9.50 -4.22
C TYR A 116 -25.46 -9.48 -3.36
N ALA A 117 -26.20 -10.58 -3.33
CA ALA A 117 -27.46 -10.68 -2.59
C ALA A 117 -27.26 -10.46 -1.08
N VAL A 118 -26.22 -11.06 -0.50
CA VAL A 118 -25.80 -10.80 0.89
C VAL A 118 -25.51 -9.31 1.10
N GLY A 119 -24.69 -8.71 0.24
CA GLY A 119 -24.32 -7.30 0.36
C GLY A 119 -25.52 -6.35 0.27
N GLN A 120 -26.43 -6.61 -0.68
CA GLN A 120 -27.64 -5.80 -0.86
C GLN A 120 -28.58 -5.90 0.34
N LEU A 121 -28.83 -7.11 0.85
CA LEU A 121 -29.70 -7.30 2.01
C LEU A 121 -29.11 -6.68 3.29
N MET A 122 -27.79 -6.79 3.49
CA MET A 122 -27.11 -6.14 4.62
C MET A 122 -27.19 -4.61 4.54
N VAL A 123 -27.06 -4.03 3.34
CA VAL A 123 -27.22 -2.58 3.15
C VAL A 123 -28.66 -2.15 3.44
N TRP A 124 -29.66 -2.91 3.01
CA TRP A 124 -31.05 -2.63 3.33
C TRP A 124 -31.35 -2.69 4.82
N GLU A 125 -30.87 -3.71 5.53
CA GLU A 125 -31.01 -3.79 6.99
C GLU A 125 -30.37 -2.60 7.69
N TYR A 126 -29.17 -2.17 7.24
CA TYR A 126 -28.53 -0.97 7.76
C TYR A 126 -29.37 0.30 7.54
N LEU A 127 -30.13 0.34 6.44
CA LEU A 127 -31.06 1.43 6.10
C LEU A 127 -32.44 1.28 6.76
N GLY A 128 -32.63 0.31 7.65
CA GLY A 128 -33.86 0.13 8.42
C GLY A 128 -34.87 -0.84 7.80
N TYR A 129 -34.54 -1.52 6.70
CA TYR A 129 -35.34 -2.62 6.19
C TYR A 129 -35.42 -3.76 7.21
N LYS A 130 -36.61 -4.33 7.37
CA LYS A 130 -36.86 -5.46 8.26
C LYS A 130 -37.23 -6.68 7.42
N PRO A 131 -36.25 -7.53 7.04
CA PRO A 131 -36.55 -8.77 6.33
C PRO A 131 -37.38 -9.69 7.21
N THR A 132 -38.44 -10.26 6.63
CA THR A 132 -39.24 -11.31 7.28
C THR A 132 -38.91 -12.69 6.73
N ASP A 133 -38.45 -12.77 5.48
CA ASP A 133 -38.01 -14.02 4.85
C ASP A 133 -37.06 -13.74 3.67
N HIS A 134 -36.23 -14.73 3.30
CA HIS A 134 -35.37 -14.70 2.10
C HIS A 134 -34.82 -16.10 1.79
N ASN A 135 -34.43 -16.36 0.53
CA ASN A 135 -33.78 -17.62 0.16
C ASN A 135 -32.24 -17.60 0.14
N ILE A 136 -31.57 -16.56 0.69
CA ILE A 136 -30.10 -16.49 0.73
C ILE A 136 -29.54 -17.51 1.74
N PRO A 137 -28.82 -18.55 1.29
CA PRO A 137 -28.31 -19.57 2.20
C PRO A 137 -27.24 -19.00 3.13
N ASN A 138 -27.28 -19.40 4.42
CA ASN A 138 -26.30 -19.03 5.45
C ASN A 138 -26.11 -17.50 5.65
N TYR A 139 -27.15 -16.70 5.35
CA TYR A 139 -27.09 -15.25 5.41
C TYR A 139 -26.61 -14.70 6.77
N GLU A 140 -27.23 -15.11 7.88
CA GLU A 140 -26.89 -14.61 9.23
C GLU A 140 -25.44 -14.90 9.62
N LYS A 141 -24.94 -16.10 9.27
CA LYS A 141 -23.53 -16.45 9.47
C LYS A 141 -22.62 -15.51 8.69
N ARG A 142 -22.91 -15.30 7.40
CA ARG A 142 -22.10 -14.42 6.55
C ARG A 142 -22.14 -12.97 7.01
N LYS A 143 -23.31 -12.49 7.43
CA LYS A 143 -23.51 -11.15 7.99
C LYS A 143 -22.64 -10.94 9.24
N ALA A 144 -22.59 -11.91 10.15
CA ALA A 144 -21.72 -11.85 11.32
C ALA A 144 -20.22 -11.79 10.96
N GLU A 145 -19.78 -12.55 9.94
CA GLU A 145 -18.41 -12.48 9.42
C GLU A 145 -18.10 -11.09 8.84
N VAL A 146 -19.01 -10.54 8.02
CA VAL A 146 -18.86 -9.20 7.43
C VAL A 146 -18.77 -8.13 8.51
N ASN A 147 -19.64 -8.15 9.52
CA ASN A 147 -19.60 -7.21 10.63
C ASN A 147 -18.28 -7.30 11.42
N THR A 148 -17.75 -8.52 11.59
CA THR A 148 -16.44 -8.73 12.22
C THR A 148 -15.30 -8.14 11.39
N MET A 149 -15.33 -8.30 10.07
CA MET A 149 -14.35 -7.71 9.16
C MET A 149 -14.41 -6.18 9.16
N ILE A 150 -15.61 -5.59 9.17
CA ILE A 150 -15.81 -4.14 9.29
C ILE A 150 -15.21 -3.61 10.60
N LYS A 151 -15.49 -4.28 11.74
CA LYS A 151 -14.93 -3.91 13.04
C LYS A 151 -13.40 -3.95 13.04
N ASN A 152 -12.80 -4.92 12.35
CA ASN A 152 -11.36 -5.09 12.24
C ASN A 152 -10.72 -4.29 11.10
N MET A 153 -11.48 -3.53 10.32
CA MET A 153 -11.00 -2.82 9.14
C MET A 153 -9.85 -1.85 9.47
N LYS A 154 -9.91 -1.18 10.63
CA LYS A 154 -8.86 -0.25 11.10
C LYS A 154 -7.61 -0.92 11.66
N LYS A 155 -7.63 -2.24 11.92
CA LYS A 155 -6.44 -2.96 12.39
C LYS A 155 -5.36 -2.96 11.30
N ARG A 156 -4.11 -2.84 11.75
CA ARG A 156 -2.89 -2.84 10.93
C ARG A 156 -1.97 -3.98 11.39
N PRO A 157 -1.05 -4.45 10.53
CA PRO A 157 -0.02 -5.38 10.95
C PRO A 157 0.78 -4.81 12.14
N SER A 158 1.31 -5.68 12.99
CA SER A 158 2.03 -5.27 14.20
C SER A 158 3.25 -4.39 13.93
N PHE A 159 3.86 -4.53 12.75
CA PHE A 159 5.00 -3.71 12.30
C PHE A 159 4.59 -2.42 11.57
N ASN A 160 3.32 -2.01 11.63
CA ASN A 160 2.90 -0.75 11.05
C ASN A 160 3.51 0.46 11.78
N GLY A 161 4.21 1.31 11.04
CA GLY A 161 4.90 2.49 11.56
C GLY A 161 6.32 2.21 12.05
N GLU A 162 6.69 0.93 12.16
CA GLU A 162 8.01 0.50 12.62
C GLU A 162 9.12 0.85 11.63
N THR A 163 10.35 0.80 12.14
CA THR A 163 11.57 0.90 11.33
C THR A 163 12.34 -0.40 11.41
N VAL A 164 12.76 -0.92 10.26
CA VAL A 164 13.67 -2.07 10.18
C VAL A 164 14.96 -1.67 9.48
N THR A 165 16.07 -2.19 9.99
CA THR A 165 17.40 -1.99 9.43
C THR A 165 17.92 -3.31 8.89
N LEU A 166 18.48 -3.30 7.68
CA LEU A 166 19.11 -4.46 7.06
C LEU A 166 20.31 -4.04 6.22
N ASN A 167 21.30 -4.92 6.11
CA ASN A 167 22.46 -4.65 5.27
C ASN A 167 22.12 -4.94 3.81
N ALA A 168 22.77 -4.23 2.88
CA ALA A 168 22.59 -4.48 1.45
C ALA A 168 22.98 -5.93 1.10
N GLY A 169 22.07 -6.66 0.44
CA GLY A 169 22.21 -8.08 0.11
C GLY A 169 21.46 -9.01 1.07
N GLU A 170 21.05 -8.53 2.24
CA GLU A 170 20.36 -9.34 3.25
C GLU A 170 18.85 -9.30 3.12
N SER A 171 18.20 -10.21 3.87
CA SER A 171 16.75 -10.27 4.00
C SER A 171 16.32 -10.35 5.45
N ILE A 172 15.20 -9.71 5.78
CA ILE A 172 14.51 -9.83 7.06
C ILE A 172 13.12 -10.39 6.85
N THR A 173 12.64 -11.23 7.76
CA THR A 173 11.25 -11.72 7.77
C THR A 173 10.54 -11.26 9.03
N LEU A 174 9.50 -10.47 8.86
CA LEU A 174 8.64 -9.99 9.94
C LEU A 174 7.39 -10.87 10.04
N THR A 175 6.94 -11.14 11.25
CA THR A 175 5.69 -11.86 11.51
C THR A 175 4.67 -10.89 12.09
N ASP A 176 3.51 -10.77 11.45
CA ASP A 176 2.41 -9.96 11.94
C ASP A 176 1.71 -10.65 13.11
N THR A 177 1.87 -10.11 14.31
CA THR A 177 1.23 -10.63 15.55
C THR A 177 -0.22 -10.21 15.68
N ASN A 178 -0.68 -9.21 14.90
CA ASN A 178 -2.10 -8.85 14.81
C ASN A 178 -2.87 -9.75 13.84
N ASN A 179 -2.18 -10.57 13.05
CA ASN A 179 -2.74 -11.53 12.10
C ASN A 179 -3.74 -10.92 11.10
N VAL A 180 -3.41 -9.75 10.54
CA VAL A 180 -4.24 -9.03 9.56
C VAL A 180 -3.54 -8.76 8.23
N LEU A 181 -2.23 -9.05 8.09
CA LEU A 181 -1.47 -8.81 6.85
C LEU A 181 -2.12 -9.44 5.61
N GLN A 182 -2.69 -10.62 5.74
CA GLN A 182 -3.38 -11.33 4.65
C GLN A 182 -4.64 -10.61 4.14
N ASP A 183 -5.22 -9.72 4.94
CA ASP A 183 -6.40 -8.93 4.59
C ASP A 183 -6.05 -7.75 3.67
N PHE A 184 -4.76 -7.46 3.49
CA PHE A 184 -4.32 -6.34 2.66
C PHE A 184 -4.24 -6.75 1.19
N LYS A 185 -5.23 -6.30 0.42
CA LYS A 185 -5.44 -6.62 -1.00
C LYS A 185 -5.31 -5.38 -1.91
N GLY A 186 -4.86 -4.27 -1.36
CA GLY A 186 -4.77 -2.99 -2.06
C GLY A 186 -3.48 -2.80 -2.84
N LYS A 187 -3.25 -1.55 -3.24
CA LYS A 187 -2.04 -1.12 -3.92
C LYS A 187 -0.82 -1.35 -3.03
N GLU A 188 0.20 -1.98 -3.60
CA GLU A 188 1.49 -2.22 -2.97
C GLU A 188 2.53 -1.27 -3.57
N SER A 189 3.26 -0.55 -2.71
CA SER A 189 4.32 0.37 -3.12
C SER A 189 5.65 -0.12 -2.58
N ILE A 190 6.47 -0.65 -3.49
CA ILE A 190 7.80 -1.20 -3.18
C ILE A 190 8.87 -0.20 -3.65
N PRO A 191 9.67 0.37 -2.73
CA PRO A 191 10.77 1.25 -3.09
C PRO A 191 11.81 0.57 -4.00
N LYS A 192 12.46 1.38 -4.83
CA LYS A 192 13.55 0.93 -5.71
C LYS A 192 14.62 0.18 -4.91
N GLY A 193 15.06 -0.95 -5.44
CA GLY A 193 16.13 -1.76 -4.85
C GLY A 193 15.68 -2.65 -3.70
N LEU A 194 14.40 -2.67 -3.35
CA LEU A 194 13.80 -3.63 -2.43
C LEU A 194 13.01 -4.71 -3.19
N SER A 195 13.00 -5.91 -2.63
CA SER A 195 12.09 -7.00 -3.01
C SER A 195 11.27 -7.40 -1.80
N VAL A 196 9.98 -7.68 -2.00
CA VAL A 196 9.05 -8.02 -0.93
C VAL A 196 8.32 -9.32 -1.28
N LYS A 197 8.20 -10.24 -0.32
CA LYS A 197 7.41 -11.46 -0.42
C LYS A 197 6.46 -11.56 0.76
N ARG A 198 5.20 -11.92 0.49
CA ARG A 198 4.17 -12.16 1.50
C ARG A 198 3.80 -13.63 1.52
N SER A 199 3.75 -14.22 2.71
CA SER A 199 3.30 -15.61 2.91
C SER A 199 2.50 -15.71 4.20
N GLY A 200 1.18 -15.83 4.08
CA GLY A 200 0.27 -15.75 5.22
C GLY A 200 0.43 -14.43 5.97
N ASN A 201 0.78 -14.51 7.25
CA ASN A 201 1.04 -13.36 8.13
C ASN A 201 2.52 -12.92 8.17
N LYS A 202 3.37 -13.43 7.26
CA LYS A 202 4.79 -13.07 7.19
C LYS A 202 5.10 -12.15 6.02
N LEU A 203 5.95 -11.16 6.27
CA LEU A 203 6.49 -10.22 5.29
C LEU A 203 8.01 -10.36 5.24
N THR A 204 8.54 -10.84 4.12
CA THR A 204 9.99 -10.92 3.87
C THR A 204 10.42 -9.77 2.98
N ILE A 205 11.45 -9.04 3.41
CA ILE A 205 12.01 -7.88 2.69
C ILE A 205 13.47 -8.17 2.42
N THR A 206 13.91 -7.96 1.19
CA THR A 206 15.31 -8.08 0.76
C THR A 206 15.78 -6.73 0.24
N ALA A 207 16.92 -6.24 0.74
CA ALA A 207 17.56 -5.03 0.22
C ALA A 207 18.66 -5.40 -0.76
N SER A 208 18.69 -4.76 -1.92
CA SER A 208 19.82 -4.86 -2.86
C SER A 208 20.80 -3.70 -2.66
N SER A 209 21.97 -3.78 -3.28
CA SER A 209 22.95 -2.67 -3.33
C SER A 209 22.41 -1.39 -3.99
N LYS A 210 21.31 -1.49 -4.75
CA LYS A 210 20.62 -0.37 -5.40
C LYS A 210 19.54 0.28 -4.53
N ALA A 211 19.30 -0.24 -3.32
CA ALA A 211 18.35 0.36 -2.39
C ALA A 211 18.82 1.76 -1.95
N ASN A 212 17.84 2.59 -1.62
CA ASN A 212 18.09 3.87 -0.94
C ASN A 212 18.35 3.61 0.54
N ASP A 213 19.15 4.46 1.17
CA ASP A 213 19.51 4.37 2.59
C ASP A 213 18.26 4.43 3.48
N ASN A 214 17.28 5.24 3.08
CA ASN A 214 15.99 5.35 3.74
C ASN A 214 14.87 5.22 2.71
N SER A 215 13.90 4.36 3.01
CA SER A 215 12.71 4.19 2.19
C SER A 215 11.49 3.81 3.02
N THR A 216 10.31 3.88 2.41
CA THR A 216 9.06 3.46 3.05
C THR A 216 8.34 2.50 2.13
N TYR A 217 8.20 1.26 2.58
CA TYR A 217 7.27 0.32 1.98
C TYR A 217 5.86 0.63 2.49
N SER A 218 4.87 0.51 1.62
CA SER A 218 3.47 0.65 2.02
C SER A 218 2.57 -0.32 1.27
N LEU A 219 1.54 -0.79 1.96
CA LEU A 219 0.52 -1.65 1.38
C LEU A 219 -0.85 -1.22 1.88
N ASP A 220 -1.77 -1.03 0.93
CA ASP A 220 -3.15 -0.65 1.19
C ASP A 220 -4.00 -1.87 1.55
N LYS A 221 -4.95 -1.67 2.46
CA LYS A 221 -5.88 -2.73 2.86
C LYS A 221 -6.94 -2.95 1.79
N ILE A 222 -7.46 -1.84 1.28
CA ILE A 222 -8.60 -1.79 0.38
C ILE A 222 -8.14 -1.86 -1.07
N LYS A 223 -8.81 -2.70 -1.86
CA LYS A 223 -8.55 -2.84 -3.28
C LYS A 223 -8.66 -1.49 -4.02
N PRO A 224 -7.78 -1.19 -4.99
CA PRO A 224 -7.72 0.12 -5.64
C PRO A 224 -9.02 0.50 -6.35
N GLU A 225 -9.80 -0.46 -6.88
CA GLU A 225 -11.09 -0.19 -7.52
C GLU A 225 -12.16 0.37 -6.57
N MET A 226 -11.94 0.28 -5.25
CA MET A 226 -12.84 0.79 -4.23
C MET A 226 -12.41 2.13 -3.64
N ILE A 227 -11.29 2.70 -4.10
CA ILE A 227 -10.78 3.98 -3.59
C ILE A 227 -11.38 5.13 -4.39
N GLY A 228 -12.14 5.99 -3.71
CA GLY A 228 -12.77 7.16 -4.31
C GLY A 228 -13.96 7.67 -3.51
N GLN A 229 -14.62 8.69 -4.05
CA GLN A 229 -15.84 9.26 -3.48
C GLN A 229 -17.05 8.43 -3.91
N SER A 230 -17.90 8.07 -2.96
CA SER A 230 -19.17 7.42 -3.26
C SER A 230 -20.07 8.35 -4.08
N ILE A 231 -20.78 7.79 -5.06
CA ILE A 231 -21.72 8.51 -5.93
C ILE A 231 -23.12 7.95 -5.69
N VAL A 232 -24.10 8.82 -5.44
CA VAL A 232 -25.53 8.48 -5.46
C VAL A 232 -26.11 8.91 -6.79
N HIS A 233 -26.90 8.03 -7.39
CA HIS A 233 -27.78 8.27 -8.52
C HIS A 233 -29.18 8.45 -7.97
N ARG A 234 -29.72 9.66 -8.07
CA ARG A 234 -31.04 10.03 -7.57
C ARG A 234 -32.09 10.11 -8.64
N LYS A 235 -33.29 9.63 -8.35
CA LYS A 235 -34.44 9.74 -9.26
C LYS A 235 -35.73 10.07 -8.51
N PRO A 236 -36.41 11.19 -8.83
CA PRO A 236 -37.73 11.44 -8.26
C PRO A 236 -38.71 10.30 -8.56
N GLY A 237 -39.36 9.76 -7.53
CA GLY A 237 -40.34 8.67 -7.66
C GLY A 237 -39.75 7.33 -8.11
N GLY A 238 -38.45 7.12 -7.86
CA GLY A 238 -37.79 5.85 -8.09
C GLY A 238 -36.57 5.70 -7.20
N GLN A 239 -36.17 4.45 -6.98
CA GLN A 239 -35.12 4.08 -6.05
C GLN A 239 -33.74 4.73 -6.33
N ASP A 240 -33.14 5.37 -5.31
CA ASP A 240 -31.76 5.87 -5.31
C ASP A 240 -30.73 4.71 -5.30
N ILE A 241 -29.71 4.84 -6.14
CA ILE A 241 -28.64 3.84 -6.31
C ILE A 241 -27.30 4.43 -5.92
N ILE A 242 -26.55 3.76 -5.06
CA ILE A 242 -25.21 4.19 -4.66
C ILE A 242 -24.17 3.32 -5.37
N LYS A 243 -23.15 3.93 -5.97
CA LYS A 243 -21.86 3.29 -6.24
C LYS A 243 -20.97 3.51 -5.01
N PRO A 244 -20.82 2.52 -4.11
CA PRO A 244 -20.13 2.73 -2.85
C PRO A 244 -18.63 2.71 -3.08
N MET A 245 -17.92 3.67 -2.50
CA MET A 245 -16.46 3.79 -2.53
C MET A 245 -15.95 4.26 -1.16
N LEU A 246 -14.70 3.92 -0.86
CA LEU A 246 -14.01 4.27 0.36
C LEU A 246 -12.94 5.33 0.08
N LEU A 247 -12.87 6.36 0.92
CA LEU A 247 -11.85 7.40 0.79
C LEU A 247 -10.50 6.95 1.35
N ASP A 248 -10.50 6.26 2.48
CA ASP A 248 -9.28 5.77 3.13
C ASP A 248 -8.93 4.36 2.61
N PRO A 249 -7.77 4.18 1.95
CA PRO A 249 -7.29 2.86 1.52
C PRO A 249 -6.84 1.95 2.67
N GLY A 250 -6.74 2.47 3.88
CA GLY A 250 -6.38 1.71 5.06
C GLY A 250 -4.91 1.28 5.08
N THR A 251 -4.01 2.13 4.59
CA THR A 251 -2.58 1.85 4.40
C THR A 251 -1.87 1.49 5.71
N PHE A 252 -0.97 0.51 5.66
CA PHE A 252 0.13 0.41 6.61
C PHE A 252 1.46 0.81 5.97
N LYS A 253 2.38 1.30 6.79
CA LYS A 253 3.72 1.72 6.35
C LYS A 253 4.79 1.02 7.16
N LEU A 254 5.92 0.73 6.54
CA LEU A 254 7.12 0.22 7.19
C LEU A 254 8.31 1.02 6.69
N LYS A 255 9.06 1.62 7.62
CA LYS A 255 10.28 2.35 7.30
C LYS A 255 11.42 1.35 7.20
N ILE A 256 12.26 1.52 6.18
CA ILE A 256 13.34 0.59 5.87
C ILE A 256 14.62 1.40 5.75
N GLN A 257 15.59 1.04 6.59
CA GLN A 257 16.93 1.59 6.60
C GLN A 257 17.91 0.56 6.04
N VAL A 258 18.70 0.95 5.05
CA VAL A 258 19.66 0.04 4.41
C VAL A 258 21.07 0.49 4.69
N ASN A 259 21.84 -0.36 5.37
CA ASN A 259 23.28 -0.16 5.51
C ASN A 259 23.96 -0.62 4.23
N LYS A 260 24.50 0.33 3.47
CA LYS A 260 25.15 0.03 2.18
C LYS A 260 26.65 -0.19 2.30
N TYR A 261 27.23 0.31 3.39
CA TYR A 261 28.66 0.30 3.64
C TYR A 261 28.91 0.14 5.13
N GLY A 262 29.99 -0.57 5.46
CA GLY A 262 30.59 -0.65 6.78
C GLY A 262 32.08 -0.32 6.72
N ALA A 263 32.76 -0.49 7.85
CA ALA A 263 34.19 -0.26 7.96
C ALA A 263 34.89 -1.45 8.64
N LEU A 264 36.13 -1.72 8.23
CA LEU A 264 37.01 -2.72 8.83
C LEU A 264 38.19 -2.02 9.48
N LYS A 265 38.28 -2.10 10.81
CA LYS A 265 39.48 -1.67 11.55
C LYS A 265 40.42 -2.85 11.74
N ILE A 266 41.66 -2.70 11.30
CA ILE A 266 42.74 -3.66 11.47
C ILE A 266 43.71 -3.07 12.50
N THR A 267 44.07 -3.88 13.49
CA THR A 267 45.05 -3.54 14.53
C THR A 267 46.18 -4.56 14.45
N LYS A 268 47.44 -4.10 14.32
CA LYS A 268 48.60 -4.97 14.40
C LYS A 268 49.25 -4.86 15.78
N GLN A 269 49.40 -5.99 16.44
CA GLN A 269 50.17 -6.14 17.67
C GLN A 269 51.33 -7.13 17.45
N ASP A 270 52.44 -6.94 18.14
CA ASP A 270 53.51 -7.93 18.26
C ASP A 270 53.20 -8.97 19.37
N GLU A 271 54.14 -9.89 19.61
CA GLU A 271 53.99 -10.98 20.60
C GLU A 271 53.89 -10.45 22.04
N ASP A 272 54.42 -9.25 22.30
CA ASP A 272 54.39 -8.57 23.60
C ASP A 272 53.14 -7.67 23.78
N GLY A 273 52.30 -7.58 22.75
CA GLY A 273 51.08 -6.76 22.74
C GLY A 273 51.29 -5.30 22.35
N ASN A 274 52.51 -4.89 21.94
CA ASN A 274 52.77 -3.53 21.48
C ASN A 274 52.16 -3.29 20.11
N MET A 275 51.62 -2.08 19.91
CA MET A 275 51.04 -1.68 18.63
C MET A 275 52.13 -1.45 17.57
N VAL A 276 51.96 -2.05 16.39
CA VAL A 276 52.99 -2.03 15.34
C VAL A 276 52.59 -1.09 14.20
N PRO A 277 53.29 0.05 14.05
CA PRO A 277 53.08 0.94 12.92
C PRO A 277 53.76 0.42 11.65
N ASN A 278 53.37 0.98 10.51
CA ASN A 278 53.97 0.72 9.20
C ASN A 278 53.83 -0.71 8.65
N THR A 279 52.89 -1.50 9.15
CA THR A 279 52.53 -2.82 8.61
C THR A 279 51.46 -2.69 7.55
N SER A 280 51.66 -3.32 6.38
CA SER A 280 50.73 -3.25 5.25
C SER A 280 49.94 -4.53 5.09
N PHE A 281 48.61 -4.42 5.01
CA PHE A 281 47.68 -5.51 4.82
C PHE A 281 46.99 -5.42 3.46
N LYS A 282 46.94 -6.53 2.73
CA LYS A 282 46.00 -6.69 1.61
C LYS A 282 44.63 -7.03 2.16
N VAL A 283 43.59 -6.44 1.58
CA VAL A 283 42.20 -6.82 1.83
C VAL A 283 41.59 -7.30 0.51
N SER A 284 40.90 -8.44 0.51
CA SER A 284 40.24 -9.00 -0.67
C SER A 284 38.85 -9.54 -0.34
N LYS A 285 37.99 -9.66 -1.36
CA LYS A 285 36.75 -10.45 -1.27
C LYS A 285 36.96 -11.93 -1.60
N ASN A 286 38.11 -12.28 -2.19
CA ASN A 286 38.44 -13.65 -2.59
C ASN A 286 39.28 -14.32 -1.50
N ALA A 287 38.93 -15.57 -1.17
CA ALA A 287 39.60 -16.33 -0.11
C ALA A 287 41.08 -16.63 -0.41
N ASP A 288 41.46 -16.62 -1.69
CA ASP A 288 42.83 -16.83 -2.17
C ASP A 288 43.65 -15.52 -2.25
N MET A 289 43.10 -14.40 -1.76
CA MET A 289 43.69 -13.06 -1.83
C MET A 289 43.93 -12.52 -3.26
N SER A 290 43.38 -13.17 -4.28
CA SER A 290 43.42 -12.65 -5.66
C SER A 290 42.63 -11.34 -5.76
N SER A 291 43.07 -10.44 -6.65
CA SER A 291 42.44 -9.13 -6.92
C SER A 291 42.08 -8.35 -5.64
N PRO A 292 43.07 -8.04 -4.77
CA PRO A 292 42.79 -7.32 -3.54
C PRO A 292 42.13 -5.97 -3.86
N ILE A 293 41.14 -5.59 -3.03
CA ILE A 293 40.47 -4.29 -3.14
C ILE A 293 41.39 -3.13 -2.77
N GLY A 294 42.50 -3.41 -2.07
CA GLY A 294 43.51 -2.43 -1.70
C GLY A 294 44.57 -3.02 -0.79
N THR A 295 45.62 -2.22 -0.57
CA THR A 295 46.63 -2.45 0.46
C THR A 295 46.61 -1.28 1.43
N TYR A 296 46.51 -1.58 2.72
CA TYR A 296 46.26 -0.61 3.78
C TYR A 296 47.34 -0.70 4.83
N LYS A 297 47.91 0.43 5.23
CA LYS A 297 49.09 0.49 6.09
C LYS A 297 48.73 1.05 7.47
N THR A 298 49.20 0.40 8.54
CA THR A 298 48.97 0.86 9.92
C THR A 298 49.67 2.19 10.19
N GLY A 299 48.96 3.09 10.86
CA GLY A 299 49.46 4.36 11.34
C GLY A 299 50.34 4.22 12.58
N SER A 300 50.72 5.35 13.17
CA SER A 300 51.56 5.40 14.38
C SER A 300 50.95 4.71 15.61
N ASP A 301 49.62 4.58 15.65
CA ASP A 301 48.88 3.88 16.70
C ASP A 301 48.74 2.36 16.46
N GLY A 302 49.37 1.84 15.39
CA GLY A 302 49.31 0.45 14.98
C GLY A 302 47.97 0.03 14.36
N THR A 303 47.11 0.98 13.99
CA THR A 303 45.80 0.67 13.38
C THR A 303 45.66 1.23 11.97
N VAL A 304 44.78 0.62 11.17
CA VAL A 304 44.28 1.17 9.91
C VAL A 304 42.80 0.86 9.76
N THR A 305 42.02 1.82 9.25
CA THR A 305 40.59 1.63 8.99
C THR A 305 40.32 1.66 7.50
N VAL A 306 39.63 0.64 7.01
CA VAL A 306 39.15 0.54 5.63
C VAL A 306 37.66 0.90 5.63
N ASN A 307 37.33 2.07 5.11
CA ASN A 307 35.97 2.58 5.05
C ASN A 307 35.25 2.13 3.77
N ASP A 308 33.95 2.42 3.71
CA ASP A 308 33.10 2.27 2.52
C ASP A 308 33.07 0.85 1.93
N LEU A 309 33.23 -0.16 2.80
CA LEU A 309 33.18 -1.55 2.43
C LEU A 309 31.72 -2.01 2.31
N ALA A 310 31.32 -2.45 1.12
CA ALA A 310 30.00 -3.08 0.95
C ALA A 310 29.87 -4.30 1.87
N PRO A 311 28.71 -4.52 2.53
CA PRO A 311 28.48 -5.66 3.41
C PRO A 311 28.83 -6.98 2.73
N SER A 312 29.79 -7.71 3.30
CA SER A 312 30.31 -8.96 2.72
C SER A 312 31.30 -9.64 3.67
N THR A 313 31.74 -10.84 3.27
CA THR A 313 32.96 -11.44 3.80
C THR A 313 34.17 -10.85 3.10
N TYR A 314 35.17 -10.46 3.87
CA TYR A 314 36.49 -10.03 3.42
C TYR A 314 37.58 -10.92 4.02
N TYR A 315 38.73 -10.89 3.37
CA TYR A 315 39.93 -11.62 3.74
C TYR A 315 41.08 -10.64 3.87
N VAL A 316 41.84 -10.75 4.96
CA VAL A 316 42.95 -9.86 5.32
C VAL A 316 44.22 -10.69 5.42
N GLN A 317 45.31 -10.22 4.81
CA GLN A 317 46.61 -10.87 4.87
C GLN A 317 47.70 -9.81 4.95
N GLU A 318 48.75 -10.05 5.73
CA GLU A 318 49.92 -9.17 5.68
C GLU A 318 50.60 -9.24 4.31
N SER A 319 51.13 -8.10 3.89
CA SER A 319 51.84 -7.94 2.63
C SER A 319 53.22 -7.33 2.79
N ALA A 320 53.43 -6.55 3.86
CA ALA A 320 54.73 -6.06 4.28
C ALA A 320 54.71 -5.75 5.78
N VAL A 321 55.81 -6.04 6.46
CA VAL A 321 56.04 -5.73 7.88
C VAL A 321 57.34 -4.94 8.02
N PRO A 322 57.55 -4.17 9.11
CA PRO A 322 58.84 -3.59 9.44
C PRO A 322 59.98 -4.63 9.46
N ASN A 323 61.20 -4.22 9.11
CA ASN A 323 62.35 -5.11 8.91
C ASN A 323 62.70 -6.03 10.10
N HIS A 324 62.30 -5.68 11.33
CA HIS A 324 62.57 -6.46 12.53
C HIS A 324 61.50 -7.51 12.83
N LEU A 325 60.43 -7.58 12.03
CA LEU A 325 59.34 -8.54 12.17
C LEU A 325 59.34 -9.55 11.01
N ILE A 326 58.77 -10.72 11.25
CA ILE A 326 58.56 -11.76 10.25
C ILE A 326 57.16 -11.58 9.65
N LEU A 327 57.07 -11.64 8.32
CA LEU A 327 55.80 -11.53 7.60
C LEU A 327 54.93 -12.77 7.83
N ASP A 328 53.72 -12.59 8.34
CA ASP A 328 52.73 -13.67 8.48
C ASP A 328 51.84 -13.76 7.24
N LYS A 329 51.88 -14.91 6.55
CA LYS A 329 51.06 -15.16 5.35
C LYS A 329 49.67 -15.74 5.68
N THR A 330 49.32 -15.88 6.95
CA THR A 330 48.00 -16.34 7.38
C THR A 330 46.90 -15.41 6.85
N ILE A 331 45.82 -16.00 6.35
CA ILE A 331 44.67 -15.27 5.84
C ILE A 331 43.58 -15.25 6.91
N HIS A 332 43.16 -14.06 7.32
CA HIS A 332 42.07 -13.87 8.29
C HIS A 332 40.76 -13.56 7.57
N LYS A 333 39.70 -14.30 7.92
CA LYS A 333 38.33 -14.07 7.42
C LYS A 333 37.58 -13.13 8.36
N VAL A 334 36.93 -12.10 7.82
CA VAL A 334 36.11 -11.15 8.58
C VAL A 334 34.82 -10.82 7.84
N SER A 335 33.72 -10.64 8.58
CA SER A 335 32.46 -10.15 8.02
C SER A 335 32.32 -8.66 8.29
N VAL A 336 32.00 -7.89 7.26
CA VAL A 336 31.59 -6.49 7.34
C VAL A 336 30.09 -6.44 7.09
N SER A 337 29.37 -5.80 8.01
CA SER A 337 27.92 -5.55 7.99
C SER A 337 27.66 -4.05 8.00
#